data_AF-A0AB33K7T5-F1
#
_entry.id   AF-A0AB33K7T5-F1
#
_cell.length_a   1.000
_cell.length_b   1.000
_cell.length_c   1.000
_cell.angle_alpha   90.00
_cell.angle_beta   90.00
_cell.angle_gamma   90.00
#
_symmetry.space_group_name_H-M   'P 1'
#
loop_
_entity.id
_entity.type
_entity.pdbx_description
1 polymer ?
#
loop_
_entity_poly.entity_id
_entity_poly.type
_entity_poly.pdbx_seq_one_letter_code
_entity_poly.pdbx_strand_id
1 'polypeptide(L)'
;MRSIRPLLAATGLVAALTLTATACGPDEDAASAAKPSASDGAADKGPGGGLPGDLGDALEKHGVDPEKWKDGGWKNWDKDGWLRKAEDFVNPVIEGLWKPDRMASADEPAKTMAAGDLSAGQDVSDPEPAPVRAKPEKTPYHRHAAPVGKVFFDSPKGSMVCSGTVVKDPKNPGRSNLVWTAGHCVHAGAGGGWYRNIVFVPSYNDQGKNAAQLRTAQPQEIAPYGTYWADWAASSGEWISGGGPTGGAGAPYDYAILHVKPEKGTESLEETVGNALPVSFDAPEVQQISGMGAWGYPAGPPYDGLLMHQCVDRPGRLSIAPGTPTMYRIGCTMTGGSSGGGWFVAGPDGKSMLVSNTSIGPVTSGWLAGPQLGEDARRTFTMMSDKFAGR
;
A
#
# COMPACT_ATOMS: atom_id res chain seq x y z
N MET A 1 -39.60 34.76 42.31
CA MET A 1 -40.95 35.25 41.95
C MET A 1 -40.98 35.58 40.46
N ARG A 2 -42.01 35.10 39.73
CA ARG A 2 -42.42 35.36 38.33
C ARG A 2 -41.38 34.97 37.24
N SER A 3 -41.50 33.87 36.48
CA SER A 3 -42.53 33.40 35.52
C SER A 3 -42.90 34.42 34.45
N ILE A 4 -42.39 34.22 33.22
CA ILE A 4 -43.13 34.39 31.94
C ILE A 4 -42.63 33.30 30.96
N ARG A 5 -43.60 32.62 30.34
CA ARG A 5 -43.51 31.54 29.34
C ARG A 5 -44.00 32.08 27.97
N PRO A 6 -44.01 31.30 26.86
CA PRO A 6 -43.50 31.69 25.54
C PRO A 6 -44.60 32.06 24.52
N LEU A 7 -44.19 32.45 23.32
CA LEU A 7 -45.08 32.52 22.15
C LEU A 7 -44.53 31.67 20.98
N LEU A 8 -45.44 30.85 20.47
CA LEU A 8 -45.37 29.99 19.29
C LEU A 8 -45.45 30.82 18.01
N ALA A 9 -44.79 30.35 16.95
CA ALA A 9 -45.28 30.53 15.58
C ALA A 9 -44.89 29.30 14.76
N ALA A 10 -45.91 28.52 14.42
CA ALA A 10 -45.86 27.43 13.46
C ALA A 10 -46.18 27.98 12.07
N THR A 11 -45.52 27.47 11.03
CA THR A 11 -46.04 27.53 9.66
C THR A 11 -45.48 26.34 8.91
N GLY A 12 -46.36 25.38 8.63
CA GLY A 12 -46.08 24.24 7.76
C GLY A 12 -46.39 24.56 6.31
N LEU A 13 -45.78 23.81 5.41
CA LEU A 13 -46.29 23.56 4.07
C LEU A 13 -45.79 22.18 3.62
N VAL A 14 -46.73 21.23 3.68
CA VAL A 14 -46.65 19.90 3.09
C VAL A 14 -47.13 20.05 1.66
N ALA A 15 -46.28 19.74 0.67
CA ALA A 15 -46.69 19.59 -0.72
C ALA A 15 -46.66 18.09 -1.05
N ALA A 16 -47.85 17.48 -1.06
CA ALA A 16 -48.05 16.13 -1.56
C ALA A 16 -48.13 16.19 -3.10
N LEU A 17 -47.23 15.48 -3.79
CA LEU A 17 -47.35 15.21 -5.23
C LEU A 17 -48.29 14.02 -5.41
N THR A 18 -49.43 14.28 -6.04
CA THR A 18 -50.41 13.28 -6.48
C THR A 18 -50.02 12.75 -7.86
N LEU A 19 -49.86 11.43 -7.97
CA LEU A 19 -49.79 10.73 -9.25
C LEU A 19 -51.16 10.76 -9.93
N THR A 20 -51.19 11.17 -11.20
CA THR A 20 -52.34 10.96 -12.09
C THR A 20 -52.00 9.84 -13.06
N ALA A 21 -52.71 8.73 -12.91
CA ALA A 21 -52.78 7.66 -13.90
C ALA A 21 -53.90 7.99 -14.88
N THR A 22 -53.59 8.08 -16.17
CA THR A 22 -54.58 8.09 -17.24
C THR A 22 -54.39 6.84 -18.09
N ALA A 23 -55.31 5.90 -17.93
CA ALA A 23 -55.52 4.78 -18.84
C ALA A 23 -56.52 5.20 -19.92
N CYS A 24 -56.18 4.99 -21.19
CA CYS A 24 -57.12 4.81 -22.30
C CYS A 24 -56.37 4.13 -23.46
N GLY A 25 -56.73 2.88 -23.77
CA GLY A 25 -56.71 2.36 -25.15
C GLY A 25 -57.92 2.92 -25.94
N PRO A 26 -58.17 2.52 -27.21
CA PRO A 26 -58.12 1.12 -27.67
C PRO A 26 -57.57 0.89 -29.10
N ASP A 27 -57.51 -0.40 -29.45
CA ASP A 27 -57.89 -1.04 -30.72
C ASP A 27 -56.88 -2.05 -31.29
N GLU A 28 -57.46 -3.20 -31.62
CA GLU A 28 -56.86 -4.49 -31.96
C GLU A 28 -56.46 -4.55 -33.44
N ASP A 29 -55.35 -5.23 -33.74
CA ASP A 29 -55.27 -6.11 -34.91
C ASP A 29 -54.17 -7.16 -34.74
N ALA A 30 -54.51 -8.38 -35.13
CA ALA A 30 -53.83 -9.61 -34.75
C ALA A 30 -52.68 -10.05 -35.67
N ALA A 31 -51.79 -10.85 -35.08
CA ALA A 31 -50.93 -11.88 -35.66
C ALA A 31 -49.64 -11.46 -36.39
N SER A 32 -48.49 -11.69 -35.73
CA SER A 32 -47.51 -12.70 -36.18
C SER A 32 -46.42 -12.91 -35.13
N ALA A 33 -46.07 -14.18 -34.92
CA ALA A 33 -45.17 -14.67 -33.88
C ALA A 33 -43.70 -14.33 -34.15
N ALA A 34 -43.02 -13.79 -33.13
CA ALA A 34 -41.60 -14.01 -32.86
C ALA A 34 -41.29 -13.53 -31.43
N LYS A 35 -40.90 -14.46 -30.54
CA LYS A 35 -40.26 -14.14 -29.26
C LYS A 35 -38.85 -13.59 -29.52
N PRO A 36 -38.45 -12.52 -28.83
CA PRO A 36 -37.10 -12.45 -28.30
C PRO A 36 -37.11 -12.35 -26.77
N SER A 37 -36.12 -13.01 -26.17
CA SER A 37 -35.82 -13.10 -24.75
C SER A 37 -35.87 -11.77 -24.02
N ALA A 38 -36.33 -11.85 -22.76
CA ALA A 38 -36.19 -10.81 -21.76
C ALA A 38 -34.73 -10.31 -21.69
N SER A 39 -34.55 -9.04 -22.04
CA SER A 39 -33.43 -8.25 -21.56
C SER A 39 -33.74 -7.89 -20.10
N ASP A 40 -33.07 -8.56 -19.17
CA ASP A 40 -33.10 -8.16 -17.77
C ASP A 40 -32.58 -6.74 -17.63
N GLY A 41 -33.39 -5.92 -16.95
CA GLY A 41 -33.18 -4.50 -16.81
C GLY A 41 -31.88 -4.17 -16.08
N ALA A 42 -31.14 -3.23 -16.66
CA ALA A 42 -30.16 -2.45 -15.92
C ALA A 42 -30.91 -1.69 -14.82
N ALA A 43 -30.76 -2.16 -13.58
CA ALA A 43 -31.17 -1.40 -12.41
C ALA A 43 -30.18 -0.24 -12.23
N ASP A 44 -30.68 0.96 -12.49
CA ASP A 44 -30.06 2.23 -12.18
C ASP A 44 -29.73 2.30 -10.67
N LYS A 45 -28.44 2.23 -10.33
CA LYS A 45 -27.96 2.38 -8.95
C LYS A 45 -27.57 3.84 -8.74
N GLY A 46 -28.32 4.51 -7.86
CA GLY A 46 -28.00 5.86 -7.38
C GLY A 46 -26.64 5.97 -6.68
N PRO A 47 -26.23 7.18 -6.28
CA PRO A 47 -24.88 7.48 -5.82
C PRO A 47 -24.67 6.96 -4.39
N GLY A 48 -24.33 5.68 -4.28
CA GLY A 48 -23.91 5.00 -3.06
C GLY A 48 -23.04 3.82 -3.46
N GLY A 49 -21.74 3.90 -3.16
CA GLY A 49 -20.70 3.00 -3.66
C GLY A 49 -21.04 1.52 -3.54
N GLY A 50 -21.31 0.89 -4.68
CA GLY A 50 -21.17 -0.55 -4.81
C GLY A 50 -19.68 -0.90 -4.74
N LEU A 51 -19.33 -1.87 -3.90
CA LEU A 51 -17.98 -2.45 -3.91
C LEU A 51 -17.70 -2.97 -5.34
N PRO A 52 -16.49 -2.76 -5.91
CA PRO A 52 -16.13 -3.35 -7.20
C PRO A 52 -16.42 -4.86 -7.18
N GLY A 53 -16.94 -5.41 -8.28
CA GLY A 53 -17.42 -6.80 -8.34
C GLY A 53 -16.45 -7.82 -7.71
N ASP A 54 -15.17 -7.76 -8.10
CA ASP A 54 -14.13 -8.65 -7.56
C ASP A 54 -13.94 -8.56 -6.02
N LEU A 55 -14.13 -7.38 -5.42
CA LEU A 55 -14.04 -7.21 -3.96
C LEU A 55 -15.32 -7.69 -3.28
N GLY A 56 -16.50 -7.45 -3.88
CA GLY A 56 -17.77 -8.00 -3.39
C GLY A 56 -17.75 -9.53 -3.34
N ASP A 57 -17.34 -10.16 -4.44
CA ASP A 57 -17.25 -11.61 -4.56
C ASP A 57 -16.25 -12.22 -3.56
N ALA A 58 -15.09 -11.57 -3.36
CA ALA A 58 -14.12 -12.00 -2.37
C ALA A 58 -14.68 -11.90 -0.93
N LEU A 59 -15.38 -10.81 -0.61
CA LEU A 59 -15.99 -10.63 0.71
C LEU A 59 -17.08 -11.67 0.97
N GLU A 60 -17.94 -11.97 0.00
CA GLU A 60 -18.95 -13.01 0.10
C GLU A 60 -18.32 -14.41 0.25
N LYS A 61 -17.33 -14.75 -0.59
CA LYS A 61 -16.59 -16.02 -0.54
C LYS A 61 -15.98 -16.27 0.85
N HIS A 62 -15.50 -15.22 1.51
CA HIS A 62 -14.84 -15.29 2.80
C HIS A 62 -15.76 -14.97 4.00
N GLY A 63 -17.05 -14.77 3.77
CA GLY A 63 -18.03 -14.49 4.82
C GLY A 63 -17.76 -13.17 5.55
N VAL A 64 -17.09 -12.21 4.89
CA VAL A 64 -16.77 -10.91 5.45
C VAL A 64 -17.93 -9.96 5.17
N ASP A 65 -18.70 -9.67 6.22
CA ASP A 65 -19.75 -8.65 6.21
C ASP A 65 -19.12 -7.24 6.23
N PRO A 66 -19.30 -6.42 5.18
CA PRO A 66 -18.65 -5.10 5.08
C PRO A 66 -19.07 -4.13 6.19
N GLU A 67 -20.32 -4.21 6.66
CA GLU A 67 -20.82 -3.32 7.71
C GLU A 67 -20.27 -3.72 9.06
N LYS A 68 -20.28 -5.03 9.39
CA LYS A 68 -19.60 -5.53 10.60
C LYS A 68 -18.10 -5.27 10.55
N TRP A 69 -17.50 -5.31 9.36
CA TRP A 69 -16.09 -4.97 9.18
C TRP A 69 -15.86 -3.52 9.58
N LYS A 70 -16.60 -2.57 9.01
CA LYS A 70 -16.52 -1.13 9.36
C LYS A 70 -16.73 -0.88 10.86
N ASP A 71 -17.63 -1.63 11.49
CA ASP A 71 -17.93 -1.56 12.93
C ASP A 71 -16.86 -2.20 13.83
N GLY A 72 -15.75 -2.66 13.27
CA GLY A 72 -14.58 -3.13 14.01
C GLY A 72 -14.31 -4.63 13.92
N GLY A 73 -15.04 -5.38 13.08
CA GLY A 73 -14.77 -6.80 12.81
C GLY A 73 -13.32 -7.07 12.34
N TRP A 74 -12.69 -6.09 11.68
CA TRP A 74 -11.29 -6.13 11.27
C TRP A 74 -10.28 -6.20 12.43
N LYS A 75 -10.71 -6.05 13.69
CA LYS A 75 -9.82 -6.18 14.85
C LYS A 75 -9.66 -7.63 15.29
N ASN A 76 -10.46 -8.57 14.78
CA ASN A 76 -10.33 -9.97 15.15
C ASN A 76 -9.21 -10.67 14.36
N TRP A 77 -8.09 -10.94 15.02
CA TRP A 77 -6.91 -11.61 14.44
C TRP A 77 -6.83 -13.10 14.75
N ASP A 78 -7.96 -13.75 15.09
CA ASP A 78 -8.04 -15.19 15.32
C ASP A 78 -7.44 -15.96 14.14
N LYS A 79 -6.54 -16.89 14.45
CA LYS A 79 -5.77 -17.61 13.44
C LYS A 79 -6.64 -18.38 12.45
N ASP A 80 -7.82 -18.83 12.86
CA ASP A 80 -8.71 -19.63 11.99
C ASP A 80 -9.45 -18.76 10.97
N GLY A 81 -9.73 -17.50 11.31
CA GLY A 81 -10.39 -16.53 10.42
C GLY A 81 -9.43 -15.57 9.71
N TRP A 82 -8.14 -15.59 10.04
CA TRP A 82 -7.15 -14.74 9.41
C TRP A 82 -6.76 -15.27 8.03
N LEU A 83 -7.28 -14.62 6.98
CA LEU A 83 -7.05 -14.95 5.58
C LEU A 83 -5.55 -14.92 5.22
N ARG A 84 -5.06 -16.01 4.63
CA ARG A 84 -3.62 -16.24 4.40
C ARG A 84 -3.23 -16.42 2.93
N LYS A 85 -4.09 -17.02 2.10
CA LYS A 85 -3.70 -17.29 0.71
C LYS A 85 -3.80 -16.01 -0.10
N ALA A 86 -2.99 -15.91 -1.16
CA ALA A 86 -2.98 -14.73 -2.02
C ALA A 86 -4.35 -14.41 -2.65
N GLU A 87 -5.15 -15.42 -2.95
CA GLU A 87 -6.50 -15.26 -3.48
C GLU A 87 -7.55 -14.79 -2.45
N ASP A 88 -7.21 -14.79 -1.16
CA ASP A 88 -8.14 -14.48 -0.07
C ASP A 88 -7.98 -13.03 0.44
N PHE A 89 -7.21 -12.18 -0.24
CA PHE A 89 -7.01 -10.80 0.22
C PHE A 89 -8.32 -10.01 0.20
N VAL A 90 -8.67 -9.39 1.33
CA VAL A 90 -9.81 -8.49 1.45
C VAL A 90 -9.41 -7.23 2.22
N ASN A 91 -9.80 -6.07 1.71
CA ASN A 91 -9.51 -4.78 2.33
C ASN A 91 -10.63 -3.76 2.06
N PRO A 92 -11.82 -3.92 2.68
CA PRO A 92 -12.91 -2.95 2.56
C PRO A 92 -12.47 -1.54 2.97
N VAL A 93 -12.90 -0.55 2.20
CA VAL A 93 -12.68 0.86 2.53
C VAL A 93 -13.50 1.23 3.77
N ILE A 94 -12.83 1.86 4.74
CA ILE A 94 -13.46 2.46 5.92
C ILE A 94 -13.18 3.96 5.86
N GLU A 95 -14.18 4.74 5.42
CA GLU A 95 -13.99 6.17 5.19
C GLU A 95 -13.50 6.88 6.47
N GLY A 96 -12.43 7.65 6.32
CA GLY A 96 -11.88 8.43 7.44
C GLY A 96 -11.25 7.57 8.55
N LEU A 97 -10.92 6.31 8.26
CA LEU A 97 -10.17 5.46 9.18
C LEU A 97 -8.75 6.00 9.42
N TRP A 98 -8.07 6.42 8.35
CA TRP A 98 -6.73 6.99 8.37
C TRP A 98 -6.79 8.52 8.42
N LYS A 99 -7.21 9.05 9.56
CA LYS A 99 -7.10 10.49 9.85
C LYS A 99 -5.66 10.88 10.21
N PRO A 100 -5.29 12.16 10.04
CA PRO A 100 -3.97 12.69 10.41
C PRO A 100 -3.39 12.18 11.73
N ASP A 101 -4.15 12.26 12.82
CA ASP A 101 -3.65 11.87 14.14
C ASP A 101 -3.28 10.39 14.20
N ARG A 102 -4.05 9.52 13.54
CA ARG A 102 -3.76 8.08 13.48
C ARG A 102 -2.55 7.79 12.61
N MET A 103 -2.40 8.49 11.49
CA MET A 103 -1.21 8.37 10.63
C MET A 103 0.06 8.78 11.41
N ALA A 104 -0.02 9.88 12.16
CA ALA A 104 1.11 10.39 12.93
C ALA A 104 1.52 9.49 14.10
N SER A 105 0.59 8.69 14.65
CA SER A 105 0.85 7.80 15.80
C SER A 105 1.08 6.33 15.43
N ALA A 106 1.11 5.99 14.14
CA ALA A 106 1.28 4.61 13.71
C ALA A 106 2.75 4.16 13.88
N ASP A 107 2.93 2.92 14.35
CA ASP A 107 4.22 2.42 14.84
C ASP A 107 5.02 1.68 13.74
N GLU A 108 6.28 1.41 13.97
CA GLU A 108 7.10 0.62 13.05
C GLU A 108 6.89 -0.90 13.22
N PRO A 109 6.92 -1.68 12.13
CA PRO A 109 6.95 -3.13 12.23
C PRO A 109 8.21 -3.60 12.96
N ALA A 110 8.04 -4.49 13.93
CA ALA A 110 9.13 -5.05 14.73
C ALA A 110 9.97 -6.10 13.96
N LYS A 111 10.49 -5.73 12.79
CA LYS A 111 11.33 -6.58 11.93
C LYS A 111 12.78 -6.08 11.94
N THR A 112 13.59 -6.70 12.78
CA THR A 112 15.03 -6.40 12.91
C THR A 112 15.84 -7.69 12.95
N MET A 113 17.11 -7.60 12.61
CA MET A 113 18.09 -8.68 12.72
C MET A 113 18.87 -8.56 14.03
N ALA A 114 18.89 -9.63 14.82
CA ALA A 114 19.72 -9.73 16.03
C ALA A 114 21.15 -10.20 15.67
N ALA A 115 22.11 -9.87 16.53
CA ALA A 115 23.48 -10.37 16.40
C ALA A 115 23.49 -11.90 16.59
N GLY A 116 23.77 -12.64 15.51
CA GLY A 116 23.74 -14.12 15.48
C GLY A 116 22.85 -14.71 14.38
N ASP A 117 21.91 -13.92 13.85
CA ASP A 117 20.98 -14.35 12.78
C ASP A 117 21.67 -14.59 11.42
N LEU A 118 22.94 -14.20 11.27
CA LEU A 118 23.74 -14.29 10.04
C LEU A 118 24.71 -15.49 10.01
N SER A 119 24.60 -16.43 10.94
CA SER A 119 25.62 -17.47 11.17
C SER A 119 25.88 -18.43 10.00
N ALA A 120 25.01 -18.51 9.00
CA ALA A 120 25.08 -19.52 7.95
C ALA A 120 25.45 -19.00 6.53
N GLY A 121 25.74 -17.71 6.34
CA GLY A 121 25.99 -17.12 5.00
C GLY A 121 27.20 -16.19 4.90
N GLN A 122 28.10 -16.22 5.89
CA GLN A 122 29.19 -15.24 5.98
C GLN A 122 30.18 -15.32 4.83
N ASP A 123 30.46 -16.52 4.29
CA ASP A 123 31.46 -16.70 3.23
C ASP A 123 31.04 -16.10 1.86
N VAL A 124 29.75 -15.85 1.67
CA VAL A 124 29.19 -15.22 0.45
C VAL A 124 28.99 -13.71 0.64
N SER A 125 28.83 -13.27 1.88
CA SER A 125 28.57 -11.88 2.21
C SER A 125 29.84 -11.05 2.05
N ASP A 126 29.71 -9.86 1.48
CA ASP A 126 30.79 -8.87 1.51
C ASP A 126 30.93 -8.32 2.96
N PRO A 127 31.99 -7.54 3.28
CA PRO A 127 32.09 -6.89 4.59
C PRO A 127 30.90 -5.96 4.89
N GLU A 128 30.55 -5.81 6.18
CA GLU A 128 29.52 -4.86 6.60
C GLU A 128 29.93 -3.43 6.19
N PRO A 129 29.06 -2.65 5.52
CA PRO A 129 29.39 -1.29 5.13
C PRO A 129 29.46 -0.38 6.35
N ALA A 130 30.21 0.72 6.23
CA ALA A 130 30.20 1.77 7.23
C ALA A 130 28.81 2.43 7.29
N PRO A 131 28.31 2.82 8.48
CA PRO A 131 27.02 3.48 8.58
C PRO A 131 26.94 4.80 7.80
N VAL A 132 25.93 4.93 6.94
CA VAL A 132 25.60 6.19 6.25
C VAL A 132 24.42 6.84 6.93
N ARG A 133 24.61 8.06 7.43
CA ARG A 133 23.53 8.82 8.04
C ARG A 133 22.45 9.16 7.01
N ALA A 134 21.21 8.73 7.26
CA ALA A 134 20.07 9.07 6.43
C ALA A 134 19.85 10.59 6.43
N LYS A 135 19.63 11.16 5.25
CA LYS A 135 19.39 12.58 5.02
C LYS A 135 17.91 12.80 4.74
N PRO A 136 17.26 13.84 5.29
CA PRO A 136 15.93 14.22 4.85
C PRO A 136 15.90 14.46 3.34
N GLU A 137 14.85 14.01 2.66
CA GLU A 137 14.66 14.30 1.24
C GLU A 137 14.34 15.78 1.03
N LYS A 138 14.66 16.32 -0.15
CA LYS A 138 14.35 17.69 -0.50
C LYS A 138 12.85 17.88 -0.69
N THR A 139 12.32 18.95 -0.11
CA THR A 139 10.92 19.33 -0.27
C THR A 139 10.74 20.33 -1.42
N PRO A 140 9.57 20.34 -2.08
CA PRO A 140 8.47 19.43 -1.85
C PRO A 140 8.73 18.03 -2.45
N TYR A 141 8.35 16.97 -1.74
CA TYR A 141 8.67 15.58 -2.13
C TYR A 141 8.14 15.23 -3.52
N HIS A 142 6.98 15.73 -3.91
CA HIS A 142 6.41 15.49 -5.24
C HIS A 142 7.28 16.03 -6.40
N ARG A 143 8.27 16.88 -6.14
CA ARG A 143 9.24 17.38 -7.15
C ARG A 143 10.56 16.61 -7.14
N HIS A 144 10.86 15.88 -6.07
CA HIS A 144 12.18 15.30 -5.83
C HIS A 144 12.16 13.78 -5.68
N ALA A 145 11.06 13.21 -5.20
CA ALA A 145 10.84 11.78 -5.00
C ALA A 145 9.35 11.41 -5.16
N ALA A 146 8.68 11.97 -6.19
CA ALA A 146 7.23 11.81 -6.41
C ALA A 146 6.69 10.37 -6.32
N PRO A 147 7.40 9.34 -6.84
CA PRO A 147 6.95 7.96 -6.73
C PRO A 147 6.98 7.41 -5.30
N VAL A 148 7.64 8.04 -4.34
CA VAL A 148 7.79 7.52 -2.98
C VAL A 148 6.65 8.02 -2.09
N GLY A 149 6.05 7.09 -1.34
CA GLY A 149 4.99 7.40 -0.38
C GLY A 149 5.07 6.53 0.87
N LYS A 150 4.15 6.80 1.79
CA LYS A 150 4.04 6.09 3.07
C LYS A 150 2.90 5.08 3.00
N VAL A 151 3.13 3.88 3.53
CA VAL A 151 2.13 2.83 3.63
C VAL A 151 1.64 2.79 5.08
N PHE A 152 0.34 2.71 5.28
CA PHE A 152 -0.28 2.53 6.60
C PHE A 152 -1.14 1.28 6.59
N PHE A 153 -1.12 0.52 7.67
CA PHE A 153 -1.90 -0.72 7.78
C PHE A 153 -2.15 -1.08 9.25
N ASP A 154 -3.09 -1.98 9.49
CA ASP A 154 -3.32 -2.56 10.81
C ASP A 154 -2.76 -3.99 10.89
N SER A 155 -2.11 -4.25 12.01
CA SER A 155 -1.59 -5.56 12.41
C SER A 155 -2.21 -6.01 13.74
N PRO A 156 -1.97 -7.25 14.20
CA PRO A 156 -2.37 -7.68 15.54
C PRO A 156 -1.81 -6.81 16.68
N LYS A 157 -0.73 -6.06 16.43
CA LYS A 157 -0.10 -5.17 17.41
C LYS A 157 -0.61 -3.72 17.33
N GLY A 158 -1.53 -3.42 16.41
CA GLY A 158 -2.06 -2.07 16.18
C GLY A 158 -1.68 -1.51 14.81
N SER A 159 -1.88 -0.20 14.65
CA SER A 159 -1.59 0.53 13.42
C SER A 159 -0.08 0.67 13.20
N MET A 160 0.34 0.38 11.97
CA MET A 160 1.73 0.26 11.56
C MET A 160 2.02 1.14 10.36
N VAL A 161 3.30 1.45 10.15
CA VAL A 161 3.80 2.19 8.99
C VAL A 161 4.87 1.45 8.22
N CYS A 162 4.83 1.59 6.91
CA CYS A 162 5.89 1.22 5.99
C CYS A 162 6.07 2.35 4.98
N SER A 163 6.88 2.10 3.97
CA SER A 163 7.08 2.93 2.80
C SER A 163 6.76 2.12 1.54
N GLY A 164 6.57 2.81 0.42
CA GLY A 164 6.30 2.18 -0.86
C GLY A 164 6.67 3.09 -2.03
N THR A 165 6.70 2.51 -3.23
CA THR A 165 7.05 3.22 -4.47
C THR A 165 6.02 2.96 -5.55
N VAL A 166 5.52 4.01 -6.20
CA VAL A 166 4.69 3.90 -7.41
C VAL A 166 5.54 3.35 -8.55
N VAL A 167 5.12 2.21 -9.10
CA VAL A 167 5.84 1.53 -10.18
C VAL A 167 4.99 1.50 -11.44
N LYS A 168 5.64 1.53 -12.62
CA LYS A 168 4.94 1.50 -13.90
C LYS A 168 4.12 0.23 -14.04
N ASP A 169 2.99 0.33 -14.72
CA ASP A 169 2.16 -0.82 -15.09
C ASP A 169 2.24 -1.03 -16.61
N PRO A 170 2.88 -2.11 -17.10
CA PRO A 170 2.95 -2.41 -18.53
C PRO A 170 1.58 -2.56 -19.21
N LYS A 171 0.54 -2.95 -18.47
CA LYS A 171 -0.82 -3.13 -19.00
C LYS A 171 -1.67 -1.86 -18.91
N ASN A 172 -1.26 -0.87 -18.13
CA ASN A 172 -1.93 0.42 -17.97
C ASN A 172 -0.91 1.58 -18.05
N PRO A 173 -0.25 1.78 -19.20
CA PRO A 173 0.85 2.73 -19.32
C PRO A 173 0.41 4.18 -19.06
N GLY A 174 1.12 4.87 -18.16
CA GLY A 174 0.81 6.24 -17.75
C GLY A 174 -0.35 6.36 -16.76
N ARG A 175 -0.97 5.22 -16.38
CA ARG A 175 -2.14 5.15 -15.51
C ARG A 175 -1.98 4.07 -14.44
N SER A 176 -0.75 3.78 -14.03
CA SER A 176 -0.47 2.75 -13.05
C SER A 176 -1.14 3.03 -11.70
N ASN A 177 -1.70 1.97 -11.13
CA ASN A 177 -2.19 1.89 -9.76
C ASN A 177 -1.37 0.92 -8.91
N LEU A 178 -0.12 0.66 -9.32
CA LEU A 178 0.75 -0.31 -8.68
C LEU A 178 1.74 0.37 -7.71
N VAL A 179 1.81 -0.16 -6.50
CA VAL A 179 2.79 0.25 -5.48
C VAL A 179 3.65 -0.95 -5.09
N TRP A 180 4.97 -0.80 -5.26
CA TRP A 180 5.96 -1.75 -4.75
C TRP A 180 6.24 -1.49 -3.27
N THR A 181 6.27 -2.54 -2.46
CA THR A 181 6.60 -2.49 -1.03
C THR A 181 7.23 -3.81 -0.56
N ALA A 182 7.43 -4.00 0.73
CA ALA A 182 7.95 -5.25 1.30
C ALA A 182 6.81 -6.24 1.61
N GLY A 183 7.10 -7.54 1.53
CA GLY A 183 6.15 -8.60 1.89
C GLY A 183 5.64 -8.46 3.33
N HIS A 184 6.53 -8.12 4.26
CA HIS A 184 6.19 -7.91 5.66
C HIS A 184 5.39 -6.65 5.95
N CYS A 185 5.20 -5.76 4.96
CA CYS A 185 4.30 -4.62 5.08
C CYS A 185 2.86 -5.01 4.76
N VAL A 186 2.63 -6.18 4.17
CA VAL A 186 1.30 -6.62 3.70
C VAL A 186 0.88 -7.98 4.27
N HIS A 187 1.82 -8.83 4.69
CA HIS A 187 1.55 -10.18 5.17
C HIS A 187 2.48 -10.58 6.33
N ALA A 188 1.94 -11.26 7.35
CA ALA A 188 2.66 -11.68 8.55
C ALA A 188 3.61 -12.89 8.36
N GLY A 189 3.94 -13.25 7.11
CA GLY A 189 4.66 -14.47 6.76
C GLY A 189 3.99 -15.76 7.24
N ALA A 190 4.81 -16.77 7.57
CA ALA A 190 4.36 -18.13 7.94
C ALA A 190 3.44 -18.17 9.17
N GLY A 191 3.58 -17.19 10.07
CA GLY A 191 2.87 -17.14 11.35
C GLY A 191 1.46 -16.56 11.29
N GLY A 192 1.04 -15.99 10.16
CA GLY A 192 -0.21 -15.23 10.07
C GLY A 192 -0.73 -15.09 8.65
N GLY A 193 -1.48 -14.02 8.40
CA GLY A 193 -2.15 -13.74 7.14
C GLY A 193 -1.93 -12.31 6.65
N TRP A 194 -2.79 -11.86 5.74
CA TRP A 194 -2.80 -10.49 5.21
C TRP A 194 -3.11 -9.47 6.29
N TYR A 195 -2.36 -8.37 6.31
CA TYR A 195 -2.72 -7.21 7.10
C TYR A 195 -3.95 -6.51 6.53
N ARG A 196 -4.55 -5.65 7.35
CA ARG A 196 -5.85 -5.05 7.07
C ARG A 196 -5.72 -3.54 6.98
N ASN A 197 -6.72 -2.91 6.38
CA ASN A 197 -6.84 -1.47 6.24
C ASN A 197 -5.61 -0.85 5.57
N ILE A 198 -5.05 -1.54 4.57
CA ILE A 198 -3.82 -1.13 3.92
C ILE A 198 -4.09 0.05 3.00
N VAL A 199 -3.36 1.14 3.19
CA VAL A 199 -3.40 2.32 2.33
C VAL A 199 -2.00 2.82 1.98
N PHE A 200 -1.89 3.46 0.84
CA PHE A 200 -0.72 4.20 0.38
C PHE A 200 -1.03 5.69 0.30
N VAL A 201 -0.12 6.53 0.82
CA VAL A 201 -0.21 7.98 0.77
C VAL A 201 1.01 8.53 0.01
N PRO A 202 0.85 8.88 -1.27
CA PRO A 202 1.94 9.44 -2.06
C PRO A 202 2.34 10.82 -1.54
N SER A 203 3.66 11.09 -1.51
CA SER A 203 4.20 12.37 -1.01
C SER A 203 3.63 12.76 0.37
N TYR A 204 3.49 11.79 1.28
CA TYR A 204 3.06 12.06 2.66
C TYR A 204 3.91 13.17 3.29
N ASN A 205 3.26 14.17 3.89
CA ASN A 205 3.89 15.35 4.46
C ASN A 205 4.85 16.03 3.47
N ASP A 206 4.36 16.26 2.25
CA ASP A 206 5.11 16.74 1.08
C ASP A 206 6.02 17.96 1.35
N GLN A 207 5.61 18.85 2.25
CA GLN A 207 6.35 20.06 2.61
C GLN A 207 7.35 19.85 3.76
N GLY A 208 7.49 18.62 4.27
CA GLY A 208 8.43 18.27 5.34
C GLY A 208 8.15 18.98 6.67
N LYS A 209 6.87 19.12 7.03
CA LYS A 209 6.49 19.74 8.30
C LYS A 209 6.92 18.86 9.48
N ASN A 210 7.45 19.48 10.53
CA ASN A 210 7.76 18.76 11.76
C ASN A 210 6.49 18.46 12.57
N ALA A 211 6.63 17.64 13.63
CA ALA A 211 5.51 17.27 14.51
C ALA A 211 4.72 18.45 15.08
N ALA A 212 5.38 19.59 15.37
CA ALA A 212 4.68 20.78 15.89
C ALA A 212 3.82 21.47 14.83
N GLN A 213 4.31 21.54 13.60
CA GLN A 213 3.59 22.11 12.46
C GLN A 213 2.43 21.22 12.00
N LEU A 214 2.57 19.89 12.12
CA LEU A 214 1.52 18.94 11.74
C LEU A 214 0.30 18.97 12.68
N ARG A 215 0.47 19.35 13.95
CA ARG A 215 -0.63 19.45 14.93
C ARG A 215 -1.76 20.40 14.51
N THR A 216 -1.47 21.36 13.64
CA THR A 216 -2.46 22.33 13.14
C THR A 216 -2.55 22.30 11.61
N ALA A 217 -1.94 21.32 10.95
CA ALA A 217 -1.96 21.19 9.50
C ALA A 217 -3.34 20.70 9.03
N GLN A 218 -3.77 21.20 7.88
CA GLN A 218 -4.97 20.69 7.23
C GLN A 218 -4.70 19.29 6.67
N PRO A 219 -5.72 18.40 6.57
CA PRO A 219 -5.53 17.06 6.03
C PRO A 219 -4.82 17.02 4.66
N GLN A 220 -5.10 17.99 3.78
CA GLN A 220 -4.47 18.12 2.46
C GLN A 220 -2.99 18.51 2.53
N GLU A 221 -2.51 19.08 3.63
CA GLU A 221 -1.08 19.37 3.80
C GLU A 221 -0.30 18.12 4.25
N ILE A 222 -1.01 17.10 4.74
CA ILE A 222 -0.47 15.82 5.22
C ILE A 222 -0.53 14.77 4.12
N ALA A 223 -1.63 14.73 3.39
CA ALA A 223 -1.86 13.85 2.25
C ALA A 223 -2.34 14.69 1.04
N PRO A 224 -1.44 15.39 0.34
CA PRO A 224 -1.82 16.34 -0.72
C PRO A 224 -2.54 15.70 -1.91
N TYR A 225 -2.27 14.42 -2.15
CA TYR A 225 -2.88 13.61 -3.20
C TYR A 225 -3.92 12.63 -2.64
N GLY A 226 -4.31 12.79 -1.37
CA GLY A 226 -5.23 11.89 -0.69
C GLY A 226 -4.63 10.52 -0.37
N THR A 227 -5.52 9.58 -0.07
CA THR A 227 -5.21 8.23 0.38
C THR A 227 -5.64 7.22 -0.68
N TYR A 228 -4.80 6.24 -0.98
CA TYR A 228 -5.07 5.17 -1.93
C TYR A 228 -5.22 3.84 -1.20
N TRP A 229 -6.42 3.26 -1.22
CA TRP A 229 -6.72 1.98 -0.58
C TRP A 229 -6.29 0.81 -1.44
N ALA A 230 -5.57 -0.14 -0.87
CA ALA A 230 -5.25 -1.37 -1.58
C ALA A 230 -6.53 -2.19 -1.80
N ASP A 231 -6.87 -2.49 -3.04
CA ASP A 231 -7.94 -3.45 -3.37
C ASP A 231 -7.39 -4.80 -3.81
N TRP A 232 -6.07 -4.92 -3.96
CA TRP A 232 -5.37 -6.20 -4.06
C TRP A 232 -3.94 -6.12 -3.52
N ALA A 233 -3.44 -7.24 -3.02
CA ALA A 233 -2.05 -7.39 -2.60
C ALA A 233 -1.49 -8.73 -3.10
N ALA A 234 -0.22 -8.74 -3.49
CA ALA A 234 0.52 -9.95 -3.83
C ALA A 234 1.92 -9.88 -3.20
N SER A 235 2.42 -11.02 -2.73
CA SER A 235 3.79 -11.18 -2.23
C SER A 235 4.38 -12.47 -2.77
N SER A 236 5.67 -12.72 -2.52
CA SER A 236 6.31 -13.98 -2.89
C SER A 236 5.72 -15.15 -2.10
N GLY A 237 5.75 -16.33 -2.71
CA GLY A 237 5.32 -17.56 -2.04
C GLY A 237 6.23 -17.88 -0.85
N GLU A 238 7.52 -17.65 -1.02
CA GLU A 238 8.58 -17.86 -0.04
C GLU A 238 8.42 -16.95 1.19
N TRP A 239 8.00 -15.69 0.99
CA TRP A 239 7.65 -14.82 2.11
C TRP A 239 6.41 -15.33 2.85
N ILE A 240 5.35 -15.68 2.12
CA ILE A 240 4.11 -16.18 2.73
C ILE A 240 4.37 -17.49 3.50
N SER A 241 5.18 -18.41 2.97
CA SER A 241 5.43 -19.71 3.58
C SER A 241 6.52 -19.72 4.64
N GLY A 242 7.54 -18.86 4.52
CA GLY A 242 8.77 -18.90 5.32
C GLY A 242 9.18 -17.58 5.97
N GLY A 243 8.48 -16.48 5.67
CA GLY A 243 8.71 -15.18 6.29
C GLY A 243 8.29 -15.14 7.76
N GLY A 244 8.86 -14.20 8.50
CA GLY A 244 8.59 -14.04 9.93
C GLY A 244 9.09 -12.72 10.51
N PRO A 245 8.95 -12.51 11.83
CA PRO A 245 9.32 -11.26 12.49
C PRO A 245 10.84 -11.05 12.59
N THR A 246 11.64 -12.10 12.44
CA THR A 246 13.10 -12.01 12.31
C THR A 246 13.48 -12.02 10.84
N GLY A 247 14.57 -11.32 10.48
CA GLY A 247 15.02 -11.19 9.07
C GLY A 247 15.69 -12.46 8.50
N GLY A 248 15.21 -13.64 8.87
CA GLY A 248 15.71 -14.95 8.46
C GLY A 248 15.46 -15.29 6.99
N ALA A 249 15.33 -16.58 6.67
CA ALA A 249 15.34 -17.10 5.29
C ALA A 249 14.29 -16.51 4.32
N GLY A 250 13.23 -15.85 4.82
CA GLY A 250 12.26 -15.14 3.98
C GLY A 250 12.72 -13.75 3.50
N ALA A 251 13.75 -13.13 4.07
CA ALA A 251 14.18 -11.77 3.73
C ALA A 251 14.62 -11.59 2.25
N PRO A 252 15.32 -12.55 1.61
CA PRO A 252 15.62 -12.48 0.18
C PRO A 252 14.39 -12.46 -0.74
N TYR A 253 13.21 -12.76 -0.21
CA TYR A 253 11.94 -12.81 -0.94
C TYR A 253 10.93 -11.80 -0.41
N ASP A 254 11.35 -10.88 0.45
CA ASP A 254 10.49 -9.93 1.16
C ASP A 254 10.13 -8.71 0.30
N TYR A 255 9.31 -8.97 -0.71
CA TYR A 255 8.72 -7.97 -1.59
C TYR A 255 7.22 -8.23 -1.79
N ALA A 256 6.51 -7.16 -2.11
CA ALA A 256 5.09 -7.20 -2.42
C ALA A 256 4.70 -6.10 -3.41
N ILE A 257 3.57 -6.31 -4.07
CA ILE A 257 2.93 -5.32 -4.92
C ILE A 257 1.51 -5.14 -4.40
N LEU A 258 1.09 -3.89 -4.27
CA LEU A 258 -0.29 -3.49 -4.03
C LEU A 258 -0.87 -2.95 -5.34
N HIS A 259 -2.10 -3.34 -5.67
CA HIS A 259 -2.95 -2.54 -6.55
C HIS A 259 -3.83 -1.68 -5.66
N VAL A 260 -3.93 -0.39 -5.98
CA VAL A 260 -4.62 0.59 -5.13
C VAL A 260 -5.64 1.42 -5.89
N LYS A 261 -6.63 1.96 -5.17
CA LYS A 261 -7.63 2.89 -5.70
C LYS A 261 -7.73 4.13 -4.82
N PRO A 262 -7.93 5.32 -5.39
CA PRO A 262 -8.12 6.52 -4.58
C PRO A 262 -9.35 6.37 -3.68
N GLU A 263 -9.27 6.82 -2.44
CA GLU A 263 -10.42 6.88 -1.52
C GLU A 263 -11.53 7.78 -2.09
N LYS A 264 -11.14 8.84 -2.82
CA LYS A 264 -12.03 9.83 -3.44
C LYS A 264 -11.52 10.17 -4.84
N GLY A 265 -12.42 10.21 -5.82
CA GLY A 265 -12.09 10.48 -7.21
C GLY A 265 -11.90 9.21 -8.05
N THR A 266 -11.44 9.37 -9.29
CA THR A 266 -11.30 8.28 -10.28
C THR A 266 -9.96 8.30 -11.01
N GLU A 267 -9.11 9.28 -10.74
CA GLU A 267 -7.79 9.41 -11.34
C GLU A 267 -6.86 8.30 -10.85
N SER A 268 -6.03 7.77 -11.74
CA SER A 268 -5.04 6.76 -11.33
C SER A 268 -3.94 7.38 -10.48
N LEU A 269 -3.23 6.51 -9.75
CA LEU A 269 -2.11 6.93 -8.92
C LEU A 269 -1.00 7.59 -9.75
N GLU A 270 -0.58 6.98 -10.86
CA GLU A 270 0.47 7.53 -11.73
C GLU A 270 0.08 8.89 -12.35
N GLU A 271 -1.18 9.05 -12.80
CA GLU A 271 -1.68 10.34 -13.30
C GLU A 271 -1.59 11.41 -12.21
N THR A 272 -2.05 11.07 -11.00
CA THR A 272 -2.08 12.00 -9.86
C THR A 272 -0.68 12.42 -9.40
N VAL A 273 0.26 11.47 -9.29
CA VAL A 273 1.62 11.77 -8.82
C VAL A 273 2.54 12.25 -9.95
N GLY A 274 2.14 12.08 -11.21
CA GLY A 274 2.86 12.48 -12.41
C GLY A 274 4.12 11.66 -12.73
N ASN A 275 4.38 10.57 -12.00
CA ASN A 275 5.55 9.73 -12.23
C ASN A 275 5.41 8.32 -11.60
N ALA A 276 5.91 7.31 -12.29
CA ALA A 276 6.07 5.95 -11.78
C ALA A 276 7.42 5.37 -12.26
N LEU A 277 8.08 4.57 -11.41
CA LEU A 277 9.39 4.02 -11.75
C LEU A 277 9.26 2.68 -12.49
N PRO A 278 10.08 2.42 -13.52
CA PRO A 278 10.24 1.06 -14.02
C PRO A 278 10.86 0.17 -12.94
N VAL A 279 10.44 -1.09 -12.89
CA VAL A 279 11.07 -2.11 -12.05
C VAL A 279 12.05 -2.91 -12.90
N SER A 280 13.29 -3.05 -12.42
CA SER A 280 14.26 -3.97 -12.99
C SER A 280 14.19 -5.30 -12.26
N PHE A 281 13.93 -6.36 -13.01
CA PHE A 281 13.99 -7.75 -12.54
C PHE A 281 15.26 -8.47 -13.01
N ASP A 282 16.15 -7.73 -13.68
CA ASP A 282 17.48 -8.17 -14.05
C ASP A 282 18.44 -7.38 -13.16
N ALA A 283 18.36 -7.70 -11.86
CA ALA A 283 19.05 -6.97 -10.80
C ALA A 283 20.56 -6.86 -11.11
N PRO A 284 21.12 -5.64 -11.22
CA PRO A 284 22.52 -5.47 -11.60
C PRO A 284 23.46 -6.08 -10.54
N GLU A 285 24.55 -6.67 -11.00
CA GLU A 285 25.59 -7.16 -10.09
C GLU A 285 26.17 -6.02 -9.27
N VAL A 286 26.44 -6.24 -7.98
CA VAL A 286 26.87 -5.15 -7.08
C VAL A 286 28.12 -4.41 -7.57
N GLN A 287 29.01 -5.10 -8.29
CA GLN A 287 30.24 -4.53 -8.82
C GLN A 287 29.98 -3.49 -9.91
N GLN A 288 28.85 -3.61 -10.62
CA GLN A 288 28.42 -2.72 -11.70
C GLN A 288 27.69 -1.48 -11.17
N ILE A 289 27.32 -1.46 -9.88
CA ILE A 289 26.57 -0.36 -9.28
C ILE A 289 27.55 0.60 -8.62
N SER A 290 27.71 1.80 -9.19
CA SER A 290 28.54 2.85 -8.62
C SER A 290 27.89 3.56 -7.43
N GLY A 291 26.55 3.53 -7.35
CA GLY A 291 25.78 4.08 -6.25
C GLY A 291 24.32 3.63 -6.32
N MET A 292 23.74 3.39 -5.15
CA MET A 292 22.38 2.94 -4.94
C MET A 292 21.75 3.80 -3.85
N GLY A 293 20.58 4.36 -4.14
CA GLY A 293 19.81 5.12 -3.17
C GLY A 293 18.67 4.30 -2.59
N ALA A 294 18.35 4.50 -1.31
CA ALA A 294 17.18 3.94 -0.64
C ALA A 294 16.35 5.08 -0.04
N TRP A 295 15.04 5.08 -0.30
CA TRP A 295 14.10 6.09 0.20
C TRP A 295 13.05 5.47 1.13
N GLY A 296 12.63 6.21 2.16
CA GLY A 296 11.53 5.77 3.03
C GLY A 296 11.21 6.75 4.15
N TYR A 297 10.29 6.35 5.02
CA TYR A 297 9.82 7.11 6.18
C TYR A 297 10.19 6.38 7.48
N PRO A 298 11.46 6.43 7.92
CA PRO A 298 11.88 5.80 9.18
C PRO A 298 11.11 6.38 10.37
N ALA A 299 10.63 5.52 11.25
CA ALA A 299 9.69 5.83 12.33
C ALA A 299 10.21 5.48 13.73
N GLY A 300 11.19 4.59 13.84
CA GLY A 300 11.90 4.34 15.09
C GLY A 300 12.92 5.44 15.42
N PRO A 301 13.20 5.70 16.72
CA PRO A 301 14.18 6.70 17.14
C PRO A 301 15.56 6.53 16.46
N PRO A 302 16.21 7.64 16.05
CA PRO A 302 15.89 9.03 16.33
C PRO A 302 14.87 9.67 15.36
N TYR A 303 14.22 8.87 14.51
CA TYR A 303 13.20 9.32 13.58
C TYR A 303 11.80 9.20 14.20
N ASP A 304 10.82 9.84 13.58
CA ASP A 304 9.43 9.93 14.05
C ASP A 304 8.40 9.52 12.97
N GLY A 305 8.85 9.09 11.79
CA GLY A 305 8.00 8.59 10.73
C GLY A 305 7.35 9.69 9.89
N LEU A 306 7.58 10.96 10.22
CA LEU A 306 6.90 12.10 9.62
C LEU A 306 7.59 12.61 8.35
N LEU A 307 8.89 12.38 8.21
CA LEU A 307 9.69 12.91 7.11
C LEU A 307 10.26 11.78 6.23
N MET A 308 10.23 12.00 4.91
CA MET A 308 10.93 11.16 3.97
C MET A 308 12.45 11.36 4.12
N HIS A 309 13.17 10.27 4.15
CA HIS A 309 14.63 10.24 4.20
C HIS A 309 15.18 9.40 3.06
N GLN A 310 16.46 9.63 2.77
CA GLN A 310 17.24 8.80 1.87
C GLN A 310 18.65 8.48 2.38
N CYS A 311 19.17 7.35 1.93
CA CYS A 311 20.59 6.98 2.02
C CYS A 311 21.10 6.71 0.60
N VAL A 312 22.35 7.07 0.32
CA VAL A 312 23.03 6.70 -0.92
C VAL A 312 24.39 6.12 -0.58
N ASP A 313 24.67 4.92 -1.07
CA ASP A 313 25.93 4.21 -0.84
C ASP A 313 26.25 3.28 -2.01
N ARG A 314 27.46 2.70 -2.03
CA ARG A 314 27.79 1.60 -2.93
C ARG A 314 27.32 0.28 -2.30
N PRO A 315 26.53 -0.56 -3.00
CA PRO A 315 26.03 -1.80 -2.43
C PRO A 315 27.11 -2.87 -2.33
N GLY A 316 27.02 -3.69 -1.28
CA GLY A 316 27.65 -5.00 -1.18
C GLY A 316 26.61 -6.12 -1.13
N ARG A 317 27.06 -7.37 -1.15
CA ARG A 317 26.21 -8.57 -1.03
C ARG A 317 26.01 -8.94 0.43
N LEU A 318 24.79 -9.35 0.75
CA LEU A 318 24.43 -10.01 2.02
C LEU A 318 23.76 -11.35 1.71
N SER A 319 24.31 -12.44 2.25
CA SER A 319 23.69 -13.76 2.19
C SER A 319 23.15 -14.13 3.56
N ILE A 320 21.83 -14.37 3.65
CA ILE A 320 21.18 -14.69 4.92
C ILE A 320 21.32 -16.18 5.28
N ALA A 321 21.26 -17.05 4.28
CA ALA A 321 21.39 -18.50 4.46
C ALA A 321 21.99 -19.14 3.21
N PRO A 322 22.56 -20.36 3.31
CA PRO A 322 22.98 -21.12 2.13
C PRO A 322 21.78 -21.41 1.23
N GLY A 323 21.98 -21.30 -0.08
CA GLY A 323 20.95 -21.64 -1.08
C GLY A 323 19.82 -20.62 -1.22
N THR A 324 19.90 -19.46 -0.58
CA THR A 324 19.00 -18.32 -0.84
C THR A 324 19.69 -17.24 -1.69
N PRO A 325 18.94 -16.44 -2.47
CA PRO A 325 19.50 -15.31 -3.19
C PRO A 325 20.21 -14.33 -2.27
N THR A 326 21.30 -13.72 -2.75
CA THR A 326 21.92 -12.61 -2.06
C THR A 326 21.03 -11.37 -2.10
N MET A 327 21.10 -10.57 -1.06
CA MET A 327 20.46 -9.26 -0.93
C MET A 327 21.48 -8.16 -1.24
N TYR A 328 21.00 -7.01 -1.68
CA TYR A 328 21.81 -5.79 -1.63
C TYR A 328 21.90 -5.30 -0.21
N ARG A 329 23.08 -4.84 0.22
CA ARG A 329 23.29 -4.18 1.51
C ARG A 329 24.04 -2.87 1.33
N ILE A 330 23.51 -1.81 1.92
CA ILE A 330 24.12 -0.47 1.95
C ILE A 330 24.24 0.03 3.38
N GLY A 331 25.22 0.88 3.66
CA GLY A 331 25.21 1.68 4.87
C GLY A 331 23.98 2.58 4.86
N CYS A 332 23.21 2.58 5.96
CA CYS A 332 22.04 3.44 6.13
C CYS A 332 21.53 3.41 7.56
N THR A 333 21.31 4.58 8.16
CA THR A 333 20.79 4.70 9.54
C THR A 333 19.26 4.76 9.61
N MET A 334 18.52 4.64 8.50
CA MET A 334 17.06 4.58 8.56
C MET A 334 16.60 3.38 9.41
N THR A 335 15.57 3.61 10.23
CA THR A 335 14.97 2.62 11.15
C THR A 335 13.72 1.97 10.55
N GLY A 336 12.96 1.19 11.34
CA GLY A 336 11.69 0.62 10.91
C GLY A 336 10.71 1.71 10.43
N GLY A 337 9.74 1.33 9.61
CA GLY A 337 8.93 2.28 8.83
C GLY A 337 9.54 2.68 7.49
N SER A 338 10.88 2.61 7.35
CA SER A 338 11.53 2.67 6.03
C SER A 338 11.31 1.41 5.18
N SER A 339 10.90 0.30 5.83
CA SER A 339 10.48 -0.96 5.21
C SER A 339 9.58 -0.77 3.99
N GLY A 340 9.87 -1.49 2.92
CA GLY A 340 9.15 -1.40 1.64
C GLY A 340 9.50 -0.19 0.78
N GLY A 341 10.22 0.79 1.32
CA GLY A 341 10.74 1.92 0.58
C GLY A 341 11.67 1.49 -0.56
N GLY A 342 11.54 2.11 -1.72
CA GLY A 342 12.22 1.69 -2.94
C GLY A 342 13.71 2.00 -2.95
N TRP A 343 14.47 1.12 -3.59
CA TRP A 343 15.90 1.30 -3.83
C TRP A 343 16.14 1.53 -5.32
N PHE A 344 16.84 2.62 -5.64
CA PHE A 344 16.97 3.12 -7.01
C PHE A 344 18.43 3.15 -7.46
N VAL A 345 18.64 2.82 -8.73
CA VAL A 345 19.88 3.05 -9.48
C VAL A 345 19.54 3.77 -10.78
N ALA A 346 20.55 4.36 -11.43
CA ALA A 346 20.38 4.87 -12.78
C ALA A 346 20.28 3.70 -13.77
N GLY A 347 19.19 3.68 -14.55
CA GLY A 347 19.00 2.75 -15.65
C GLY A 347 19.82 3.14 -16.89
N PRO A 348 19.71 2.36 -17.98
CA PRO A 348 20.45 2.61 -19.22
C PRO A 348 20.18 3.97 -19.87
N ASP A 349 18.99 4.53 -19.63
CA ASP A 349 18.57 5.86 -20.11
C ASP A 349 18.96 7.00 -19.16
N GLY A 350 19.72 6.69 -18.10
CA GLY A 350 20.10 7.61 -17.04
C GLY A 350 19.00 7.96 -16.05
N LYS A 351 17.78 7.42 -16.20
CA LYS A 351 16.66 7.67 -15.28
C LYS A 351 16.66 6.64 -14.15
N SER A 352 16.07 7.01 -13.02
CA SER A 352 15.92 6.09 -11.89
C SER A 352 15.04 4.90 -12.23
N MET A 353 15.48 3.71 -11.83
CA MET A 353 14.70 2.47 -11.87
C MET A 353 14.72 1.80 -10.48
N LEU A 354 13.62 1.16 -10.11
CA LEU A 354 13.53 0.37 -8.89
C LEU A 354 14.24 -0.97 -9.09
N VAL A 355 15.19 -1.30 -8.21
CA VAL A 355 15.95 -2.57 -8.23
C VAL A 355 15.78 -3.39 -6.97
N SER A 356 15.22 -2.81 -5.90
CA SER A 356 14.98 -3.47 -4.62
C SER A 356 14.03 -2.64 -3.75
N ASN A 357 13.74 -3.14 -2.55
CA ASN A 357 13.06 -2.42 -1.48
C ASN A 357 13.74 -2.66 -0.14
N THR A 358 13.59 -1.75 0.82
CA THR A 358 14.05 -1.99 2.19
C THR A 358 13.30 -3.19 2.79
N SER A 359 14.03 -4.20 3.25
CA SER A 359 13.46 -5.41 3.86
C SER A 359 13.84 -5.54 5.33
N ILE A 360 15.13 -5.46 5.62
CA ILE A 360 15.69 -5.70 6.97
C ILE A 360 16.84 -4.74 7.28
N GLY A 361 17.11 -4.58 8.56
CA GLY A 361 18.28 -3.90 9.12
C GLY A 361 18.62 -4.43 10.50
N PRO A 362 19.79 -4.07 11.06
CA PRO A 362 20.19 -4.47 12.40
C PRO A 362 19.38 -3.70 13.45
N VAL A 363 19.20 -4.30 14.63
CA VAL A 363 18.52 -3.66 15.78
C VAL A 363 19.12 -2.29 16.11
N THR A 364 20.44 -2.12 15.97
CA THR A 364 21.14 -0.88 16.34
C THR A 364 21.08 0.22 15.29
N SER A 365 20.44 -0.01 14.13
CA SER A 365 20.58 0.78 12.90
C SER A 365 22.04 0.90 12.41
N GLY A 366 22.26 1.08 11.10
CA GLY A 366 23.60 1.24 10.55
C GLY A 366 23.75 0.76 9.11
N TRP A 367 23.02 -0.28 8.75
CA TRP A 367 22.87 -0.73 7.37
C TRP A 367 21.43 -1.16 7.12
N LEU A 368 21.03 -1.13 5.85
CA LEU A 368 19.78 -1.77 5.40
C LEU A 368 20.11 -2.78 4.32
N ALA A 369 19.25 -3.79 4.18
CA ALA A 369 19.30 -4.75 3.10
C ALA A 369 17.95 -4.91 2.40
N GLY A 370 18.01 -5.16 1.11
CA GLY A 370 16.86 -5.36 0.23
C GLY A 370 17.04 -6.55 -0.70
N PRO A 371 15.96 -7.28 -1.03
CA PRO A 371 16.04 -8.44 -1.90
C PRO A 371 16.47 -8.04 -3.31
N GLN A 372 17.28 -8.87 -3.96
CA GLN A 372 17.48 -8.75 -5.41
C GLN A 372 16.21 -9.23 -6.11
N LEU A 373 15.72 -8.42 -7.06
CA LEU A 373 14.49 -8.74 -7.77
C LEU A 373 14.80 -9.60 -8.99
N GLY A 374 14.39 -10.86 -8.94
CA GLY A 374 14.61 -11.84 -10.01
C GLY A 374 13.31 -12.27 -10.71
N GLU A 375 13.35 -13.46 -11.31
CA GLU A 375 12.23 -14.01 -12.09
C GLU A 375 10.95 -14.17 -11.28
N ASP A 376 11.04 -14.58 -10.02
CA ASP A 376 9.88 -14.76 -9.14
C ASP A 376 9.19 -13.42 -8.85
N ALA A 377 9.99 -12.38 -8.60
CA ALA A 377 9.51 -11.01 -8.45
C ALA A 377 8.83 -10.52 -9.74
N ARG A 378 9.42 -10.82 -10.90
CA ARG A 378 8.86 -10.52 -12.23
C ARG A 378 7.51 -11.20 -12.42
N ARG A 379 7.38 -12.48 -12.05
CA ARG A 379 6.11 -13.22 -12.14
C ARG A 379 5.05 -12.61 -11.24
N THR A 380 5.35 -12.32 -9.98
CA THR A 380 4.38 -11.68 -9.06
C THR A 380 3.91 -10.33 -9.59
N PHE A 381 4.83 -9.51 -10.09
CA PHE A 381 4.50 -8.23 -10.71
C PHE A 381 3.65 -8.38 -11.98
N THR A 382 4.02 -9.30 -12.87
CA THR A 382 3.30 -9.54 -14.13
C THR A 382 1.89 -10.05 -13.86
N MET A 383 1.70 -10.96 -12.90
CA MET A 383 0.36 -11.42 -12.49
C MET A 383 -0.52 -10.27 -11.98
N MET A 384 0.05 -9.33 -11.21
CA MET A 384 -0.67 -8.15 -10.76
C MET A 384 -1.08 -7.26 -11.93
N SER A 385 -0.14 -6.94 -12.82
CA SER A 385 -0.37 -6.11 -14.01
C SER A 385 -1.42 -6.75 -14.94
N ASP A 386 -1.34 -8.06 -15.19
CA ASP A 386 -2.31 -8.80 -16.01
C ASP A 386 -3.71 -8.82 -15.39
N LYS A 387 -3.82 -9.01 -14.06
CA LYS A 387 -5.10 -9.05 -13.35
C LYS A 387 -5.90 -7.76 -13.51
N PHE A 388 -5.22 -6.62 -13.60
CA PHE A 388 -5.84 -5.30 -13.70
C PHE A 388 -5.69 -4.67 -15.10
N ALA A 389 -5.34 -5.46 -16.12
CA ALA A 389 -5.20 -4.98 -17.48
C ALA A 389 -6.51 -4.40 -18.02
N GLY A 390 -6.46 -3.16 -18.52
CA GLY A 390 -7.60 -2.51 -19.17
C GLY A 390 -8.72 -2.08 -18.22
N ARG A 391 -8.42 -1.91 -16.92
CA ARG A 391 -9.37 -1.47 -15.89
C ARG A 391 -9.14 -0.02 -15.46
#